data_AF-A0A371H0U2-F1
#
_entry.id   AF-A0A371H0U2-F1
#
_cell.length_a   1.000
_cell.length_b   1.000
_cell.length_c   1.000
_cell.angle_alpha   90.00
_cell.angle_beta   90.00
_cell.angle_gamma   90.00
#
_symmetry.space_group_name_H-M   'P 1'
#
loop_
_entity.id
_entity.type
_entity.pdbx_description
1 polymer ?
#
loop_
_entity_poly.entity_id
_entity_poly.type
_entity_poly.pdbx_seq_one_letter_code
_entity_poly.pdbx_strand_id
1 'polypeptide(L)'
;MDNHTGGGYTDNNDAGLETRKFFLNCLCLLLGRLDNKRFESTLSEFGMNISRILMPQLNCTDEDVIIGVVSTFTAIILRPGYSQEDALTDSGQENTVIPFLLHLLDEQDGTARAVVMLIA
;
A
#
# COMPACT_ATOMS: atom_id res chain seq x y z
N MET A 1 -12.39 52.15 -10.59
CA MET A 1 -13.26 51.55 -9.57
C MET A 1 -13.32 50.07 -9.91
N ASP A 2 -12.47 49.34 -9.22
CA ASP A 2 -11.85 48.09 -9.62
C ASP A 2 -12.27 47.13 -8.52
N ASN A 3 -13.26 46.28 -8.80
CA ASN A 3 -13.75 45.33 -7.82
C ASN A 3 -13.32 43.92 -8.20
N HIS A 4 -12.45 43.40 -7.34
CA HIS A 4 -11.76 42.14 -7.40
C HIS A 4 -12.67 40.94 -7.67
N THR A 5 -12.36 40.22 -8.75
CA THR A 5 -12.66 38.81 -8.92
C THR A 5 -11.77 38.02 -7.96
N GLY A 6 -12.27 37.71 -6.76
CA GLY A 6 -11.63 36.79 -5.83
C GLY A 6 -12.20 35.39 -5.97
N GLY A 7 -11.68 34.61 -6.91
CA GLY A 7 -11.96 33.18 -7.03
C GLY A 7 -11.32 32.43 -5.86
N GLY A 8 -12.13 32.01 -4.89
CA GLY A 8 -11.73 31.10 -3.81
C GLY A 8 -12.19 29.68 -4.13
N TYR A 9 -11.43 28.96 -4.96
CA TYR A 9 -11.58 27.52 -5.19
C TYR A 9 -10.27 26.82 -4.81
N THR A 10 -9.92 26.96 -3.54
CA THR A 10 -8.83 26.26 -2.85
C THR A 10 -9.45 25.96 -1.49
N ASP A 11 -9.78 24.72 -1.10
CA ASP A 11 -8.83 23.93 -0.30
C ASP A 11 -9.36 22.52 0.07
N ASN A 12 -10.25 21.92 -0.73
CA ASN A 12 -10.86 20.64 -0.31
C ASN A 12 -10.03 19.40 -0.71
N ASN A 13 -9.07 19.56 -1.61
CA ASN A 13 -8.29 18.44 -2.14
C ASN A 13 -7.12 18.06 -1.21
N ASP A 14 -6.56 19.04 -0.48
CA ASP A 14 -5.43 18.85 0.43
C ASP A 14 -5.86 18.17 1.74
N ALA A 15 -6.98 18.61 2.32
CA ALA A 15 -7.56 17.97 3.50
C ALA A 15 -7.86 16.47 3.28
N GLY A 16 -8.33 16.10 2.08
CA GLY A 16 -8.57 14.70 1.72
C GLY A 16 -7.30 13.87 1.57
N LEU A 17 -6.21 14.49 1.12
CA LEU A 17 -4.90 13.87 0.93
C LEU A 17 -4.20 13.65 2.28
N GLU A 18 -4.16 14.65 3.15
CA GLU A 18 -3.61 14.54 4.50
C GLU A 18 -4.38 13.50 5.35
N THR A 19 -5.71 13.46 5.21
CA THR A 19 -6.54 12.42 5.84
C THR A 19 -6.14 11.02 5.37
N ARG A 20 -5.87 10.86 4.07
CA ARG A 20 -5.45 9.57 3.50
C ARG A 20 -4.06 9.14 4.02
N LYS A 21 -3.10 10.07 4.06
CA LYS A 21 -1.77 9.83 4.65
C LYS A 21 -1.89 9.38 6.10
N PHE A 22 -2.72 10.07 6.88
CA PHE A 22 -2.99 9.71 8.27
C PHE A 22 -3.53 8.28 8.40
N PHE A 23 -4.54 7.91 7.61
CA PHE A 23 -5.11 6.56 7.64
C PHE A 23 -4.10 5.47 7.23
N LEU A 24 -3.30 5.71 6.21
CA LEU A 24 -2.25 4.77 5.79
C LEU A 24 -1.18 4.58 6.86
N ASN A 25 -0.76 5.66 7.51
CA ASN A 25 0.15 5.59 8.66
C ASN A 25 -0.46 4.82 9.83
N CYS A 26 -1.73 5.08 10.17
CA CYS A 26 -2.44 4.32 11.20
C CYS A 26 -2.53 2.83 10.86
N LEU A 27 -2.79 2.49 9.60
CA LEU A 27 -2.84 1.11 9.13
C LEU A 27 -1.48 0.43 9.25
N CYS A 28 -0.41 1.07 8.79
CA CYS A 28 0.96 0.56 8.91
C CYS A 28 1.35 0.33 10.38
N LEU A 29 1.06 1.30 11.25
CA LEU A 29 1.32 1.20 12.69
C LEU A 29 0.50 0.09 13.34
N LEU A 30 -0.77 -0.09 12.95
CA LEU A 30 -1.61 -1.16 13.47
C LEU A 30 -1.03 -2.52 13.08
N LEU A 31 -0.75 -2.71 11.79
CA LEU A 31 -0.19 -3.94 11.24
C LEU A 31 1.16 -4.29 11.88
N GLY A 32 2.05 -3.31 12.06
CA GLY A 32 3.35 -3.50 12.72
C GLY A 32 3.28 -3.82 14.22
N ARG A 33 2.12 -3.62 14.86
CA ARG A 33 1.91 -3.94 16.29
C ARG A 33 1.22 -5.28 16.52
N LEU A 34 0.68 -5.90 15.47
CA LEU A 34 0.04 -7.21 15.60
C LEU A 34 1.10 -8.29 15.81
N ASP A 35 0.83 -9.24 16.70
CA ASP A 35 1.58 -10.49 16.73
C ASP A 35 1.28 -11.33 15.47
N ASN A 36 2.16 -12.27 15.15
CA ASN A 36 2.05 -13.06 13.92
C ASN A 36 0.69 -13.76 13.74
N LYS A 37 0.09 -14.27 14.83
CA LYS A 37 -1.19 -15.00 14.77
C LYS A 37 -2.34 -14.04 14.47
N ARG A 38 -2.35 -12.88 15.13
CA ARG A 38 -3.34 -11.83 14.90
C ARG A 38 -3.19 -11.22 13.51
N PHE A 39 -1.96 -11.01 13.07
CA PHE A 39 -1.65 -10.52 11.73
C PHE A 39 -2.21 -11.45 10.66
N GLU A 40 -1.93 -12.75 10.74
CA GLU A 40 -2.47 -13.75 9.81
C GLU A 40 -4.00 -13.82 9.85
N SER A 41 -4.60 -13.83 11.05
CA SER A 41 -6.06 -13.85 11.20
C SER A 41 -6.70 -12.60 10.58
N THR A 42 -6.13 -11.41 10.83
CA THR A 42 -6.59 -10.15 10.25
C THR A 42 -6.42 -10.15 8.73
N LEU A 43 -5.32 -10.68 8.21
CA LEU A 43 -5.09 -10.78 6.77
C LEU A 43 -6.06 -11.78 6.11
N SER A 44 -6.35 -12.89 6.76
CA SER A 44 -7.33 -13.87 6.26
C SER A 44 -8.75 -13.29 6.19
N GLU A 45 -9.10 -12.41 7.12
CA GLU A 45 -10.45 -11.83 7.19
C GLU A 45 -10.60 -10.57 6.32
N PHE A 46 -9.58 -9.70 6.32
CA PHE A 46 -9.67 -8.37 5.71
C PHE A 46 -8.69 -8.14 4.56
N GLY A 47 -7.74 -9.04 4.30
CA GLY A 47 -6.66 -8.82 3.33
C GLY A 47 -7.13 -8.48 1.92
N MET A 48 -8.18 -9.15 1.44
CA MET A 48 -8.77 -8.86 0.12
C MET A 48 -9.45 -7.48 0.08
N ASN A 49 -10.08 -7.06 1.18
CA ASN A 49 -10.69 -5.73 1.27
C ASN A 49 -9.61 -4.65 1.33
N ILE A 50 -8.56 -4.89 2.11
CA ILE A 50 -7.39 -4.01 2.21
C ILE A 50 -6.74 -3.84 0.83
N SER A 51 -6.43 -4.94 0.13
CA SER A 51 -5.80 -4.87 -1.20
C SER A 51 -6.67 -4.13 -2.21
N ARG A 52 -7.99 -4.39 -2.23
CA ARG A 52 -8.93 -3.72 -3.15
C ARG A 52 -9.01 -2.21 -2.92
N ILE A 53 -8.89 -1.76 -1.68
CA ILE A 53 -8.92 -0.33 -1.33
C ILE A 53 -7.58 0.35 -1.62
N LEU A 54 -6.48 -0.36 -1.39
CA LEU A 54 -5.13 0.17 -1.55
C LEU A 54 -4.64 0.17 -3.00
N MET A 55 -5.04 -0.80 -3.81
CA MET A 55 -4.59 -0.93 -5.20
C MET A 55 -4.80 0.36 -6.04
N PRO A 56 -5.97 1.02 -6.02
CA PRO A 56 -6.17 2.26 -6.76
C PRO A 56 -5.33 3.44 -6.25
N GLN A 57 -4.83 3.38 -5.01
CA GLN A 57 -4.02 4.45 -4.41
C GLN A 57 -2.59 4.47 -4.97
N LEU A 58 -2.13 3.39 -5.61
CA LEU A 58 -0.82 3.35 -6.29
C LEU A 58 -0.73 4.32 -7.47
N ASN A 59 -1.87 4.68 -8.06
CA ASN A 59 -1.97 5.69 -9.11
C ASN A 59 -2.08 7.12 -8.57
N CYS A 60 -1.89 7.32 -7.25
CA CYS A 60 -1.85 8.67 -6.67
C CYS A 60 -0.59 9.40 -7.13
N THR A 61 -0.67 10.73 -7.29
CA THR A 61 0.49 11.57 -7.61
C THR A 61 1.33 11.91 -6.37
N ASP A 62 0.78 11.68 -5.17
CA ASP A 62 1.44 11.96 -3.91
C ASP A 62 2.32 10.79 -3.47
N GLU A 63 3.59 11.09 -3.21
CA GLU A 63 4.61 10.11 -2.91
C GLU A 63 4.42 9.47 -1.53
N ASP A 64 3.98 10.23 -0.51
CA ASP A 64 3.76 9.69 0.84
C ASP A 64 2.61 8.68 0.85
N VAL A 65 1.55 8.94 0.06
CA VAL A 65 0.43 8.01 -0.12
C VAL A 65 0.92 6.71 -0.75
N ILE A 66 1.74 6.80 -1.81
CA ILE A 66 2.31 5.62 -2.47
C ILE A 66 3.22 4.86 -1.51
N ILE A 67 4.12 5.53 -0.79
CA ILE A 67 5.01 4.91 0.19
C ILE A 67 4.21 4.19 1.27
N GLY A 68 3.14 4.79 1.79
CA GLY A 68 2.28 4.17 2.80
C GLY A 68 1.56 2.91 2.28
N VAL A 69 1.08 2.96 1.03
CA VAL A 69 0.45 1.80 0.38
C VAL A 69 1.47 0.69 0.13
N VAL A 70 2.63 1.03 -0.43
CA VAL A 70 3.73 0.07 -0.68
C VAL A 70 4.17 -0.56 0.63
N SER A 71 4.42 0.23 1.68
CA SER A 71 4.82 -0.27 3.00
C SER A 71 3.78 -1.22 3.59
N THR A 72 2.50 -0.97 3.34
CA THR A 72 1.42 -1.88 3.75
C THR A 72 1.49 -3.20 2.98
N PHE A 73 1.65 -3.16 1.65
CA PHE A 73 1.84 -4.37 0.85
C PHE A 73 3.12 -5.11 1.22
N THR A 74 4.22 -4.41 1.49
CA THR A 74 5.46 -4.97 2.01
C THR A 74 5.21 -5.73 3.30
N ALA A 75 4.50 -5.13 4.28
CA ALA A 75 4.19 -5.80 5.54
C ALA A 75 3.35 -7.07 5.34
N ILE A 76 2.44 -7.06 4.37
CA ILE A 76 1.55 -8.17 4.02
C ILE A 76 2.30 -9.30 3.30
N ILE A 77 3.14 -8.94 2.33
CA ILE A 77 3.83 -9.88 1.43
C ILE A 77 5.11 -10.42 2.10
N LEU A 78 5.94 -9.54 2.64
CA LEU A 78 7.29 -9.84 3.15
C LEU A 78 7.30 -10.19 4.65
N ARG A 79 6.26 -10.88 5.12
CA ARG A 79 6.07 -11.30 6.52
C ARG A 79 7.42 -11.53 7.26
N PRO A 80 7.74 -10.78 8.34
CA PRO A 80 9.03 -10.91 9.06
C PRO A 80 9.19 -12.21 9.87
N GLY A 81 8.20 -13.12 9.81
CA GLY A 81 8.05 -14.27 10.71
C GLY A 81 8.14 -15.64 10.06
N TYR A 82 8.40 -15.74 8.75
CA TYR A 82 8.85 -17.01 8.16
C TYR A 82 10.32 -17.22 8.55
N SER A 83 10.53 -17.61 9.81
CA SER A 83 11.79 -18.18 10.23
C SER A 83 12.07 -19.40 9.37
N GLN A 84 13.31 -19.49 8.92
CA GLN A 84 13.93 -20.46 8.02
C GLN A 84 13.85 -21.94 8.47
N GLU A 85 12.95 -22.30 9.39
CA GLU A 85 12.84 -23.64 9.98
C GLU A 85 11.67 -24.46 9.41
N ASP A 86 10.72 -23.84 8.70
CA ASP A 86 9.66 -24.56 7.95
C ASP A 86 9.87 -24.47 6.42
N ALA A 87 11.12 -24.23 6.02
CA ALA A 87 11.59 -24.03 4.65
C ALA A 87 11.59 -25.31 3.79
N LEU A 88 10.60 -26.18 3.96
CA LEU A 88 10.47 -27.38 3.12
C LEU A 88 9.15 -27.52 2.36
N THR A 89 8.13 -26.70 2.61
CA THR A 89 6.88 -26.78 1.84
C THR A 89 6.15 -25.43 1.74
N ASP A 90 6.71 -24.43 1.06
CA ASP A 90 5.86 -23.49 0.30
C ASP A 90 6.64 -22.71 -0.78
N SER A 91 7.18 -23.42 -1.77
CA SER A 91 7.71 -22.80 -2.99
C SER A 91 6.60 -22.29 -3.94
N GLY A 92 5.35 -22.15 -3.47
CA GLY A 92 4.19 -21.77 -4.27
C GLY A 92 3.83 -20.29 -4.22
N GLN A 93 4.03 -19.63 -3.07
CA GLN A 93 3.72 -18.20 -2.89
C GLN A 93 4.71 -17.30 -3.66
N GLU A 94 6.01 -17.60 -3.60
CA GLU A 94 7.04 -16.88 -4.37
C GLU A 94 6.79 -16.96 -5.89
N ASN A 95 6.23 -18.08 -6.35
CA ASN A 95 5.94 -18.32 -7.76
C ASN A 95 4.68 -17.59 -8.26
N THR A 96 3.88 -16.98 -7.37
CA THR A 96 2.66 -16.23 -7.72
C THR A 96 2.85 -14.73 -7.52
N VAL A 97 3.57 -14.33 -6.47
CA VAL A 97 3.83 -12.92 -6.17
C VAL A 97 4.74 -12.30 -7.23
N ILE A 98 5.83 -12.97 -7.63
CA ILE A 98 6.78 -12.41 -8.60
C ILE A 98 6.15 -12.17 -9.97
N PRO A 99 5.42 -13.12 -10.60
CA PRO A 99 4.76 -12.85 -11.88
C PRO A 99 3.70 -11.74 -11.80
N PHE A 100 3.01 -11.61 -10.67
CA PHE A 100 2.04 -10.53 -10.45
C PHE A 100 2.73 -9.17 -10.36
N LEU A 101 3.81 -9.05 -9.60
CA LEU A 101 4.61 -7.84 -9.53
C LEU A 101 5.20 -7.47 -10.91
N LEU A 102 5.69 -8.46 -11.66
CA LEU A 102 6.18 -8.26 -13.03
C LEU A 102 5.09 -7.78 -14.00
N HIS A 103 3.88 -8.33 -13.90
CA HIS A 103 2.73 -7.87 -14.70
C HIS A 103 2.35 -6.42 -14.37
N LEU A 104 2.47 -6.02 -13.10
CA LEU A 104 2.19 -4.63 -12.68
C LEU A 104 3.31 -3.65 -13.09
N LEU A 105 4.55 -4.12 -13.28
CA LEU A 105 5.65 -3.32 -13.82
C LEU A 105 5.51 -3.03 -15.31
N ASP A 106 4.83 -3.91 -16.06
CA ASP A 106 4.52 -3.72 -17.48
C ASP A 106 3.45 -2.62 -17.69
N GLU A 107 2.73 -2.25 -16.63
CA GLU A 107 1.72 -1.18 -16.65
C GLU A 107 2.40 0.20 -16.54
N GLN A 108 2.23 1.04 -17.55
CA GLN A 108 3.02 2.27 -17.75
C GLN A 108 2.50 3.50 -16.95
N ASP A 109 2.42 3.44 -15.61
CA ASP A 109 2.39 4.60 -14.68
C ASP A 109 2.48 4.11 -13.20
N GLY A 110 2.56 5.05 -12.23
CA GLY A 110 2.24 4.97 -10.79
C GLY A 110 2.50 3.64 -10.07
N THR A 111 1.70 2.63 -10.39
CA THR A 111 1.87 1.22 -10.04
C THR A 111 3.28 0.67 -10.33
N ALA A 112 3.87 0.91 -11.50
CA ALA A 112 5.21 0.40 -11.79
C ALA A 112 6.27 0.99 -10.84
N ARG A 113 6.15 2.29 -10.52
CA ARG A 113 7.01 2.95 -9.52
C ARG A 113 6.81 2.33 -8.13
N ALA A 114 5.57 2.08 -7.75
CA ALA A 114 5.25 1.44 -6.48
C ALA A 114 5.80 0.01 -6.37
N VAL A 115 5.73 -0.77 -7.45
CA VAL A 115 6.30 -2.12 -7.47
C VAL A 115 7.83 -2.08 -7.40
N VAL A 116 8.49 -1.13 -8.06
CA VAL A 116 9.93 -0.91 -7.87
C VAL A 116 10.23 -0.61 -6.40
N MET A 117 9.46 0.26 -5.74
CA MET A 117 9.63 0.57 -4.31
C MET A 117 9.33 -0.62 -3.38
N LEU A 118 8.49 -1.56 -3.81
CA LEU A 118 8.17 -2.78 -3.07
C LEU A 118 9.31 -3.82 -3.14
N ILE A 119 10.09 -3.81 -4.23
CA ILE A 119 11.16 -4.78 -4.50
C ILE A 119 12.56 -4.24 -4.12
N ALA A 120 12.76 -2.92 -4.18
CA ALA A 120 14.03 -2.24 -3.89
C ALA A 120 14.40 -2.23 -2.41
#